data_AF-A0A323V558-F1
#
_entry.id   AF-A0A323V558-F1
#
_cell.length_a   1.000
_cell.length_b   1.000
_cell.length_c   1.000
_cell.angle_alpha   90.00
_cell.angle_beta   90.00
_cell.angle_gamma   90.00
#
_symmetry.space_group_name_H-M   'P 1'
#
loop_
_entity.id
_entity.type
_entity.pdbx_description
1 polymer ?
#
loop_
_entity_poly.entity_id
_entity_poly.type
_entity_poly.pdbx_seq_one_letter_code
_entity_poly.pdbx_strand_id
1 'polypeptide(L)'
;MPSLTAAVGAATAAYSAALVVSPRILIRPVGLDDSPGTRALVRSLGARDAALGLAMVAAPAGLLRRSAVAARVLADCTDAASFRVGLAGRPSRVPVAVGAAAWGALSLLAGVLDERAGR
;
A
#
# COMPACT_ATOMS: atom_id res chain seq x y z
N MET A 1 21.92 -6.05 -7.67
CA MET A 1 20.46 -6.21 -7.86
C MET A 1 19.76 -5.10 -7.07
N PRO A 2 18.67 -4.49 -7.57
CA PRO A 2 17.89 -3.56 -6.77
C PRO A 2 17.44 -4.25 -5.47
N SER A 3 17.41 -3.53 -4.36
CA SER A 3 16.96 -4.07 -3.07
C SER A 3 15.50 -4.53 -3.19
N LEU A 4 15.10 -5.56 -2.45
CA LEU A 4 13.71 -6.03 -2.47
C LEU A 4 12.76 -4.92 -2.02
N THR A 5 13.19 -4.12 -1.05
CA THR A 5 12.50 -2.94 -0.54
C THR A 5 12.26 -1.91 -1.63
N ALA A 6 13.27 -1.63 -2.46
CA ALA A 6 13.12 -0.72 -3.59
C ALA A 6 12.18 -1.30 -4.66
N ALA A 7 12.25 -2.61 -4.93
CA ALA A 7 11.33 -3.27 -5.87
C ALA A 7 9.87 -3.20 -5.40
N VAL A 8 9.60 -3.55 -4.14
CA VAL A 8 8.26 -3.44 -3.54
C VAL A 8 7.80 -1.99 -3.44
N GLY A 9 8.70 -1.06 -3.12
CA GLY A 9 8.44 0.38 -3.11
C GLY A 9 8.03 0.89 -4.49
N ALA A 10 8.74 0.49 -5.55
CA ALA A 10 8.42 0.85 -6.92
C ALA A 10 7.07 0.27 -7.37
N ALA A 11 6.78 -1.00 -7.04
CA ALA A 11 5.49 -1.62 -7.33
C ALA A 11 4.34 -0.91 -6.60
N THR A 12 4.54 -0.56 -5.33
CA THR A 12 3.60 0.23 -4.52
C THR A 12 3.35 1.59 -5.18
N ALA A 13 4.42 2.31 -5.53
CA ALA A 13 4.32 3.63 -6.13
C ALA A 13 3.60 3.61 -7.48
N ALA A 14 3.93 2.64 -8.34
CA ALA A 14 3.29 2.49 -9.64
C ALA A 14 1.80 2.17 -9.52
N TYR A 15 1.43 1.19 -8.69
CA TYR A 15 0.03 0.83 -8.48
C TYR A 15 -0.75 2.00 -7.87
N SER A 16 -0.18 2.68 -6.89
CA SER A 16 -0.83 3.78 -6.18
C SER A 16 -1.00 5.02 -7.07
N ALA A 17 -0.02 5.31 -7.94
CA ALA A 17 -0.16 6.34 -8.98
C ALA A 17 -1.30 5.99 -9.96
N ALA A 18 -1.45 4.72 -10.33
CA ALA A 18 -2.58 4.27 -11.14
C ALA A 18 -3.93 4.51 -10.44
N LEU A 19 -4.01 4.34 -9.11
CA LEU A 19 -5.22 4.67 -8.34
C LEU A 19 -5.51 6.18 -8.29
N VAL A 20 -4.47 7.03 -8.24
CA VAL A 20 -4.64 8.49 -8.30
C VAL A 20 -5.25 8.93 -9.63
N VAL A 21 -4.69 8.41 -10.73
CA VAL A 21 -5.13 8.72 -12.10
C VAL A 21 -6.53 8.11 -12.36
N SER A 22 -6.70 6.84 -12.01
CA SER A 22 -7.92 6.07 -12.26
C SER A 22 -8.40 5.33 -11.01
N PRO A 23 -9.16 6.01 -10.12
CA PRO A 23 -9.71 5.40 -8.91
C PRO A 23 -10.58 4.16 -9.16
N ARG A 24 -11.13 4.06 -10.38
CA ARG A 24 -11.97 2.94 -10.81
C ARG A 24 -11.27 1.60 -10.78
N ILE A 25 -9.93 1.58 -10.83
CA ILE A 25 -9.11 0.37 -10.69
C ILE A 25 -9.37 -0.32 -9.35
N LEU A 26 -9.59 0.45 -8.27
CA LEU A 26 -9.95 -0.10 -6.96
C LEU A 26 -11.46 -0.13 -6.73
N ILE A 27 -12.19 0.92 -7.12
CA ILE A 27 -13.63 1.05 -6.83
C ILE A 27 -14.43 -0.11 -7.43
N ARG A 28 -14.19 -0.47 -8.70
CA ARG A 28 -14.99 -1.47 -9.41
C ARG A 28 -14.82 -2.90 -8.86
N PRO A 29 -13.60 -3.44 -8.70
CA PRO A 29 -13.43 -4.80 -8.19
C PRO A 29 -13.94 -4.97 -6.76
N VAL A 30 -13.95 -3.89 -5.98
CA VAL A 30 -14.44 -3.88 -4.60
C VAL A 30 -15.95 -3.65 -4.51
N GLY A 31 -16.61 -3.29 -5.62
CA GLY A 31 -18.04 -2.99 -5.62
C GLY A 31 -18.38 -1.77 -4.74
N LEU A 32 -17.46 -0.80 -4.65
CA LEU A 32 -17.75 0.49 -4.01
C LEU A 32 -18.59 1.35 -4.95
N ASP A 33 -19.42 2.20 -4.37
CA ASP A 33 -20.13 3.23 -5.12
C ASP A 33 -19.14 4.23 -5.76
N ASP A 34 -19.27 4.47 -7.06
CA ASP A 34 -18.42 5.40 -7.82
C ASP A 34 -18.91 6.85 -7.65
N SER A 35 -18.87 7.34 -6.41
CA SER A 35 -19.20 8.71 -6.06
C SER A 35 -17.97 9.63 -6.08
N PRO A 36 -18.14 10.97 -6.16
CA PRO A 36 -17.04 11.91 -5.99
C PRO A 36 -16.27 11.71 -4.68
N GLY A 37 -16.97 11.40 -3.58
CA GLY A 37 -16.37 11.13 -2.27
C GLY A 37 -15.51 9.86 -2.25
N THR A 38 -16.01 8.75 -2.80
CA THR A 38 -15.23 7.51 -2.92
C THR A 38 -13.99 7.73 -3.79
N ARG A 39 -14.13 8.43 -4.92
CA ARG A 39 -12.99 8.76 -5.79
C ARG A 39 -11.95 9.62 -5.07
N ALA A 40 -12.38 10.63 -4.30
CA ALA A 40 -11.47 11.47 -3.52
C ALA A 40 -10.70 10.65 -2.48
N LEU A 41 -11.39 9.76 -1.75
CA LEU A 41 -10.77 8.86 -0.78
C LEU A 41 -9.72 7.95 -1.44
N VAL A 42 -10.05 7.30 -2.55
CA VAL A 42 -9.11 6.41 -3.26
C VAL A 42 -7.90 7.18 -3.79
N ARG A 43 -8.07 8.41 -4.27
CA ARG A 43 -6.94 9.27 -4.66
C ARG A 43 -6.07 9.65 -3.47
N SER A 44 -6.68 9.97 -2.32
CA SER A 44 -5.94 10.27 -1.09
C SER A 44 -5.08 9.09 -0.64
N LEU A 45 -5.65 7.88 -0.63
CA LEU A 45 -4.90 6.65 -0.32
C LEU A 45 -3.78 6.40 -1.33
N GLY A 46 -4.08 6.50 -2.62
CA GLY A 46 -3.09 6.34 -3.69
C GLY A 46 -1.95 7.37 -3.62
N ALA A 47 -2.23 8.62 -3.27
CA ALA A 47 -1.20 9.64 -3.12
C ALA A 47 -0.28 9.35 -1.93
N ARG A 48 -0.87 8.96 -0.77
CA ARG A 48 -0.12 8.54 0.42
C ARG A 48 0.79 7.36 0.11
N ASP A 49 0.24 6.32 -0.50
CA ASP A 49 0.99 5.08 -0.74
C ASP A 49 2.03 5.26 -1.84
N ALA A 50 1.78 6.14 -2.82
CA ALA A 50 2.78 6.53 -3.80
C ALA A 50 3.97 7.23 -3.13
N ALA A 51 3.73 8.15 -2.21
CA ALA A 51 4.79 8.83 -1.47
C ALA A 51 5.60 7.86 -0.60
N LEU A 52 4.94 6.93 0.11
CA LEU A 52 5.61 5.90 0.91
C LEU A 52 6.43 4.92 0.04
N GLY A 53 5.88 4.50 -1.10
CA GLY A 53 6.58 3.66 -2.06
C GLY A 53 7.83 4.34 -2.64
N LEU A 54 7.73 5.61 -3.01
CA LEU A 54 8.88 6.41 -3.46
C LEU A 54 9.91 6.58 -2.35
N ALA A 55 9.50 6.78 -1.09
CA ALA A 55 10.41 6.84 0.04
C ALA A 55 11.16 5.52 0.24
N MET A 56 10.50 4.37 0.07
CA MET A 56 11.15 3.05 0.12
C MET A 56 12.20 2.85 -1.00
N VAL A 57 11.96 3.43 -2.18
CA VAL A 57 12.91 3.41 -3.31
C VAL A 57 14.10 4.33 -3.06
N ALA A 58 13.85 5.55 -2.61
CA ALA A 58 14.88 6.60 -2.51
C ALA A 58 15.71 6.53 -1.22
N ALA A 59 15.15 5.98 -0.12
CA ALA A 59 15.83 5.99 1.16
C ALA A 59 17.08 5.10 1.16
N PRO A 60 18.21 5.58 1.69
CA PRO A 60 19.41 4.76 1.88
C PRO A 60 19.15 3.66 2.92
N ALA A 61 19.96 2.61 2.88
CA ALA A 61 19.90 1.52 3.84
C ALA A 61 20.07 2.06 5.27
N GLY A 62 19.33 1.49 6.23
CA GLY A 62 19.36 1.94 7.63
C GLY A 62 18.04 2.53 8.10
N LEU A 63 18.12 3.51 9.01
CA LEU A 63 16.96 4.01 9.75
C LEU A 63 15.88 4.62 8.83
N LEU A 64 16.29 5.40 7.82
CA LEU A 64 15.33 6.07 6.94
C LEU A 64 14.48 5.07 6.14
N ARG A 65 15.13 4.05 5.56
CA ARG A 65 14.40 3.00 4.83
C ARG A 65 13.53 2.16 5.76
N ARG A 66 13.99 1.85 6.98
CA ARG A 66 13.19 1.19 8.01
C ARG A 66 11.94 1.98 8.36
N SER A 67 12.07 3.29 8.56
CA SER A 67 10.93 4.16 8.86
C SER A 67 9.94 4.21 7.70
N ALA A 68 10.42 4.27 6.45
CA ALA A 68 9.56 4.22 5.27
C ALA A 68 8.79 2.88 5.17
N VAL A 69 9.47 1.75 5.37
CA VAL A 69 8.84 0.42 5.40
C VAL A 69 7.83 0.34 6.55
N ALA A 70 8.20 0.77 7.76
CA ALA A 70 7.30 0.74 8.91
C ALA A 70 6.05 1.59 8.69
N ALA A 71 6.20 2.80 8.15
CA ALA A 71 5.07 3.66 7.81
C ALA A 71 4.15 3.00 6.77
N ARG A 72 4.71 2.32 5.76
CA ARG A 72 3.94 1.57 4.77
C ARG A 72 3.16 0.41 5.41
N VAL A 73 3.82 -0.39 6.25
CA VAL A 73 3.20 -1.50 6.97
C VAL A 73 2.05 -0.99 7.87
N LEU A 74 2.27 0.11 8.58
CA LEU A 74 1.24 0.73 9.41
C LEU A 74 0.05 1.19 8.58
N ALA A 75 0.28 1.83 7.44
CA ALA A 75 -0.78 2.25 6.53
C ALA A 75 -1.62 1.05 6.06
N ASP A 76 -0.98 -0.03 5.62
CA ASP A 76 -1.66 -1.27 5.20
C ASP A 76 -2.47 -1.93 6.32
N CYS A 77 -1.93 -1.96 7.55
CA CYS A 77 -2.64 -2.46 8.71
C CYS A 77 -3.88 -1.60 9.01
N THR A 78 -3.76 -0.28 8.95
CA THR A 78 -4.90 0.63 9.18
C THR A 78 -5.95 0.50 8.10
N ASP A 79 -5.55 0.31 6.84
CA ASP A 79 -6.46 0.10 5.72
C ASP A 79 -7.18 -1.25 5.85
N ALA A 80 -6.45 -2.32 6.17
CA ALA A 80 -7.04 -3.65 6.40
C ALA A 80 -8.08 -3.62 7.53
N ALA A 81 -7.76 -2.94 8.65
CA ALA A 81 -8.69 -2.76 9.76
C ALA A 81 -9.91 -1.92 9.35
N SER A 82 -9.67 -0.79 8.67
CA SER A 82 -10.72 0.16 8.26
C SER A 82 -11.67 -0.46 7.23
N PHE A 83 -11.15 -1.14 6.21
CA PHE A 83 -11.98 -1.82 5.22
C PHE A 83 -12.73 -3.02 5.79
N ARG A 84 -12.13 -3.77 6.73
CA ARG A 84 -12.83 -4.84 7.44
C ARG A 84 -14.03 -4.33 8.24
N VAL A 85 -13.96 -3.12 8.79
CA VAL A 85 -15.09 -2.49 9.51
C VAL A 85 -16.06 -1.81 8.54
N GLY A 86 -15.58 -0.94 7.67
CA GLY A 86 -16.39 -0.13 6.76
C GLY A 86 -17.08 -0.90 5.62
N LEU A 87 -16.62 -2.11 5.31
CA LEU A 87 -17.24 -3.01 4.34
C LEU A 87 -18.04 -4.15 5.00
N ALA A 88 -18.40 -4.02 6.29
CA ALA A 88 -19.27 -4.99 6.95
C ALA A 88 -20.53 -5.28 6.11
N GLY A 89 -20.84 -6.57 5.92
CA GLY A 89 -21.97 -7.03 5.09
C GLY A 89 -21.72 -7.03 3.57
N ARG A 90 -20.57 -6.55 3.07
CA ARG A 90 -20.22 -6.61 1.64
C ARG A 90 -19.36 -7.83 1.30
N PRO A 91 -19.55 -8.46 0.14
CA PRO A 91 -18.77 -9.63 -0.28
C PRO A 91 -17.28 -9.29 -0.49
N SER A 92 -16.97 -8.05 -0.87
CA SER A 92 -15.60 -7.56 -1.09
C SER A 92 -14.80 -7.30 0.20
N ARG A 93 -15.44 -7.36 1.37
CA ARG A 93 -14.82 -7.09 2.67
C ARG A 93 -13.53 -7.87 2.90
N VAL A 94 -13.61 -9.19 2.75
CA VAL A 94 -12.47 -10.09 3.02
C VAL A 94 -11.38 -9.91 1.98
N PRO A 95 -11.66 -9.97 0.65
CA PRO A 95 -10.65 -9.72 -0.37
C PRO A 95 -9.86 -8.42 -0.21
N VAL A 96 -10.53 -7.31 0.11
CA VAL A 96 -9.85 -6.01 0.26
C VAL A 96 -9.00 -5.95 1.52
N ALA A 97 -9.52 -6.42 2.65
CA ALA A 97 -8.75 -6.43 3.89
C ALA A 97 -7.51 -7.34 3.77
N VAL A 98 -7.66 -8.50 3.13
CA VAL A 98 -6.56 -9.42 2.83
C VAL A 98 -5.57 -8.79 1.86
N GLY A 99 -6.04 -8.11 0.81
CA GLY A 99 -5.17 -7.41 -0.14
C GLY A 99 -4.30 -6.35 0.52
N ALA A 100 -4.89 -5.51 1.39
CA ALA A 100 -4.14 -4.52 2.17
C ALA A 100 -3.12 -5.21 3.10
N ALA A 101 -3.54 -6.23 3.86
CA ALA A 101 -2.63 -6.97 4.74
C ALA A 101 -1.48 -7.65 3.97
N ALA A 102 -1.73 -8.14 2.76
CA ALA A 102 -0.72 -8.76 1.91
C ALA A 102 0.35 -7.76 1.44
N TRP A 103 -0.04 -6.54 1.06
CA TRP A 103 0.92 -5.47 0.76
C TRP A 103 1.79 -5.10 1.97
N GLY A 104 1.18 -5.05 3.16
CA GLY A 104 1.90 -4.77 4.40
C GLY A 104 2.90 -5.88 4.72
N ALA A 105 2.46 -7.14 4.66
CA ALA A 105 3.33 -8.30 4.88
C ALA A 105 4.48 -8.35 3.86
N LEU A 106 4.21 -8.09 2.58
CA LEU A 106 5.23 -8.05 1.53
C LEU A 106 6.26 -6.95 1.79
N SER A 107 5.82 -5.76 2.19
CA SER A 107 6.70 -4.62 2.51
C SER A 107 7.59 -4.94 3.73
N LEU A 108 7.02 -5.54 4.77
CA LEU A 108 7.76 -5.97 5.96
C LEU A 108 8.81 -7.04 5.61
N LEU A 109 8.41 -8.08 4.86
CA LEU A 109 9.30 -9.16 4.45
C LEU A 109 10.46 -8.64 3.60
N ALA A 110 10.19 -7.74 2.65
CA ALA A 110 11.23 -7.12 1.83
C ALA A 110 12.25 -6.35 2.69
N GLY A 111 11.78 -5.55 3.65
CA GLY A 111 12.64 -4.82 4.58
C GLY A 111 13.50 -5.75 5.43
N VAL A 112 12.91 -6.78 6.04
CA VAL A 112 13.63 -7.76 6.87
C VAL A 112 14.67 -8.54 6.06
N LEU A 113 14.35 -8.92 4.83
CA LEU A 113 15.27 -9.68 3.97
C LEU A 113 16.44 -8.83 3.46
N ASP A 114 16.21 -7.54 3.16
CA ASP A 114 17.30 -6.64 2.81
C ASP A 114 18.21 -6.34 4.01
N GLU A 115 17.64 -6.13 5.20
CA GLU A 115 18.45 -5.95 6.42
C GLU A 115 19.33 -7.16 6.71
N ARG A 116 18.78 -8.38 6.62
CA ARG A 116 19.53 -9.63 6.82
C ARG A 116 20.65 -9.81 5.79
N ALA A 117 20.49 -9.22 4.61
CA ALA A 117 21.49 -9.26 3.55
C ALA A 117 22.45 -8.06 3.55
N GLY A 118 22.33 -7.14 4.52
CA GLY A 118 23.15 -5.93 4.60
C GLY A 118 22.91 -4.94 3.46
N ARG A 119 21.68 -4.88 2.92
CA ARG A 119 21.31 -4.07 1.75
C ARG A 119 20.47 -2.83 2.07
#